data_AF-A0A9P6FG03-F1
#
_entry.id   AF-A0A9P6FG03-F1
#
_cell.length_a   1.000
_cell.length_b   1.000
_cell.length_c   1.000
_cell.angle_alpha   90.00
_cell.angle_beta   90.00
_cell.angle_gamma   90.00
#
_symmetry.space_group_name_H-M   'P 1'
#
loop_
_entity.id
_entity.type
_entity.pdbx_description
1 polymer ?
#
loop_
_entity_poly.entity_id
_entity_poly.type
_entity_poly.pdbx_seq_one_letter_code
_entity_poly.pdbx_strand_id
1 'polypeptide(L)'
;MTSSSEIHVQEVLNNLSNTIKRDAEIVDGSSFTAAIAQQDATALPTSLAAELPVTLSTDISSVLASELPSALPVAVATSIPPQEQHQIGQEQLERIAQQHQQEQAQLAQAQAQAEQDAQVHAQVQAVQAHVQAHVQAQVAQAAQAQQAQEQAQSLQEALVEEKHVIHVNALDSNNSSTLATVPITSVASAVPPPAKPAPGSEEWHRIRRDNHKEVERRRRENINHGINDLAAVIPNSDKNKGAILRQAVEYIQTIQEAQVKMMEEAQSVEAIKFEREQALVAKNLAQAELQNLLAQHAELKRNYDVLRKEADDAEEAKKKQRPADD
;
A
#
# COMPACT_ATOMS: atom_id res chain seq x y z
N MET A 1 30.34 21.70 -30.44
CA MET A 1 31.23 21.12 -29.41
C MET A 1 30.39 20.98 -28.15
N THR A 2 29.69 19.85 -28.01
CA THR A 2 28.89 19.55 -26.82
C THR A 2 29.84 19.06 -25.71
N SER A 3 29.66 19.60 -24.52
CA SER A 3 30.61 19.42 -23.40
C SER A 3 30.54 17.99 -22.87
N SER A 4 31.69 17.41 -22.47
CA SER A 4 31.80 16.05 -21.92
C SER A 4 30.84 15.77 -20.75
N SER A 5 30.43 16.80 -20.02
CA SER A 5 29.43 16.72 -18.95
C SER A 5 28.02 16.39 -19.45
N GLU A 6 27.65 16.84 -20.66
CA GLU A 6 26.33 16.63 -21.25
C GLU A 6 26.17 15.19 -21.78
N ILE A 7 27.26 14.61 -22.28
CA ILE A 7 27.33 13.20 -22.73
C ILE A 7 27.13 12.27 -21.53
N HIS A 8 27.72 12.59 -20.38
CA HIS A 8 27.63 11.76 -19.18
C HIS A 8 26.23 11.76 -18.55
N VAL A 9 25.53 12.90 -18.59
CA VAL A 9 24.13 12.99 -18.11
C VAL A 9 23.20 12.20 -19.02
N GLN A 10 23.40 12.26 -20.34
CA GLN A 10 22.60 11.48 -21.29
C GLN A 10 22.82 9.97 -21.12
N GLU A 11 24.04 9.53 -20.80
CA GLU A 11 24.39 8.14 -20.55
C GLU A 11 23.76 7.61 -19.24
N VAL A 12 23.74 8.43 -18.19
CA VAL A 12 23.06 8.08 -16.91
C VAL A 12 21.55 7.96 -17.09
N LEU A 13 20.92 8.87 -17.85
CA LEU A 13 19.48 8.82 -18.12
C LEU A 13 19.09 7.61 -18.98
N ASN A 14 19.93 7.26 -19.97
CA ASN A 14 19.70 6.07 -20.80
C ASN A 14 19.87 4.78 -19.99
N ASN A 15 20.85 4.70 -19.09
CA ASN A 15 21.02 3.56 -18.20
C ASN A 15 19.84 3.43 -17.22
N LEU A 16 19.34 4.53 -16.66
CA LEU A 16 18.19 4.50 -15.76
C LEU A 16 16.90 4.07 -16.48
N SER A 17 16.69 4.54 -17.71
CA SER A 17 15.55 4.10 -18.54
C SER A 17 15.62 2.62 -18.91
N ASN A 18 16.81 2.07 -19.11
CA ASN A 18 17.02 0.66 -19.42
C ASN A 18 16.86 -0.25 -18.18
N THR A 19 17.11 0.26 -16.97
CA THR A 19 16.83 -0.45 -15.72
C THR A 19 15.32 -0.50 -15.46
N ILE A 20 14.62 0.63 -15.62
CA ILE A 20 13.15 0.70 -15.45
C ILE A 20 12.41 -0.23 -16.43
N LYS A 21 12.89 -0.37 -17.67
CA LYS A 21 12.34 -1.33 -18.64
C LYS A 21 12.57 -2.80 -18.25
N ARG A 22 13.71 -3.13 -17.65
CA ARG A 22 13.99 -4.48 -17.17
C ARG A 22 13.17 -4.85 -15.94
N ASP A 23 12.95 -3.90 -15.05
CA ASP A 23 12.12 -4.11 -13.85
C ASP A 23 10.64 -4.25 -14.22
N ALA A 24 10.18 -3.60 -15.29
CA ALA A 24 8.83 -3.77 -15.83
C ALA A 24 8.60 -5.15 -16.48
N GLU A 25 9.62 -5.75 -17.11
CA GLU A 25 9.52 -7.10 -17.72
C GLU A 25 9.55 -8.24 -16.68
N ILE A 26 10.06 -8.00 -15.46
CA ILE A 26 10.09 -9.00 -14.38
C ILE A 26 8.74 -9.10 -13.64
N VAL A 27 7.88 -8.08 -13.74
CA VAL A 27 6.54 -8.05 -13.09
C VAL A 27 5.50 -8.86 -13.86
N ASP A 28 5.72 -9.19 -15.13
CA ASP A 28 4.80 -10.01 -15.91
C ASP A 28 5.09 -11.52 -15.72
N GLY A 29 4.74 -12.03 -14.53
CA GLY A 29 4.88 -13.42 -14.10
C GLY A 29 4.03 -14.45 -14.87
N SER A 30 3.69 -14.19 -16.13
CA SER A 30 2.86 -15.06 -16.96
C SER A 30 3.63 -16.21 -17.64
N SER A 31 4.97 -16.29 -17.53
CA SER A 31 5.77 -17.25 -18.30
C SER A 31 6.19 -18.54 -17.55
N PHE A 32 6.03 -18.62 -16.23
CA PHE A 32 6.47 -19.79 -15.46
C PHE A 32 5.34 -20.77 -15.07
N THR A 33 4.09 -20.32 -15.05
CA THR A 33 2.92 -21.17 -14.74
C THR A 33 2.37 -21.93 -15.96
N ALA A 34 2.78 -21.59 -17.19
CA ALA A 34 2.34 -22.27 -18.41
C ALA A 34 2.98 -23.66 -18.63
N ALA A 35 4.00 -24.05 -17.84
CA ALA A 35 4.74 -25.30 -18.03
C ALA A 35 4.22 -26.51 -17.22
N ILE A 36 3.22 -26.34 -16.33
CA ILE A 36 2.70 -27.43 -15.48
C ILE A 36 1.29 -27.92 -15.91
N ALA A 37 0.65 -27.26 -16.89
CA ALA A 37 -0.72 -27.58 -17.32
C ALA A 37 -0.83 -28.64 -18.44
N GLN A 38 0.19 -29.49 -18.64
CA GLN A 38 0.13 -30.64 -19.54
C GLN A 38 0.35 -31.93 -18.76
N GLN A 39 -0.68 -32.39 -18.05
CA GLN A 39 -0.99 -33.81 -17.93
C GLN A 39 -2.36 -34.02 -17.26
N ASP A 40 -3.09 -34.96 -17.85
CA ASP A 40 -4.28 -35.65 -17.33
C ASP A 40 -5.65 -34.97 -17.50
N ALA A 41 -6.24 -35.23 -18.66
CA ALA A 41 -7.67 -35.15 -18.91
C ALA A 41 -8.17 -36.54 -19.34
N THR A 42 -8.78 -37.29 -18.42
CA THR A 42 -9.83 -38.27 -18.76
C THR A 42 -10.62 -38.66 -17.50
N ALA A 43 -11.86 -38.15 -17.37
CA ALA A 43 -13.07 -38.90 -17.00
C ALA A 43 -14.23 -37.96 -16.64
N LEU A 44 -15.22 -37.87 -17.53
CA LEU A 44 -16.60 -37.53 -17.23
C LEU A 44 -17.30 -38.75 -16.59
N PRO A 45 -18.32 -38.57 -15.71
CA PRO A 45 -19.68 -38.41 -16.23
C PRO A 45 -20.58 -37.39 -15.49
N THR A 46 -21.34 -36.66 -16.31
CA THR A 46 -22.77 -36.37 -16.28
C THR A 46 -23.55 -36.41 -14.95
N SER A 47 -24.14 -35.25 -14.61
CA SER A 47 -25.55 -35.04 -14.16
C SER A 47 -25.64 -34.05 -12.99
N LEU A 48 -26.12 -32.83 -13.23
CA LEU A 48 -27.49 -32.42 -12.88
C LEU A 48 -27.63 -30.89 -13.08
N ALA A 49 -28.59 -30.49 -13.91
CA ALA A 49 -28.95 -29.12 -14.20
C ALA A 49 -29.86 -28.53 -13.12
N ALA A 50 -29.60 -27.27 -12.73
CA ALA A 50 -30.56 -26.30 -12.20
C ALA A 50 -29.84 -24.94 -12.12
N GLU A 51 -29.92 -24.16 -13.19
CA GLU A 51 -30.69 -22.89 -13.27
C GLU A 51 -30.12 -21.73 -12.42
N LEU A 52 -29.37 -20.87 -13.12
CA LEU A 52 -29.32 -19.43 -12.87
C LEU A 52 -30.60 -18.80 -13.43
N PRO A 53 -30.99 -17.58 -12.99
CA PRO A 53 -30.55 -16.46 -13.82
C PRO A 53 -30.10 -15.22 -13.04
N VAL A 54 -29.02 -14.67 -13.58
CA VAL A 54 -28.63 -13.26 -13.54
C VAL A 54 -29.62 -12.45 -14.37
N THR A 55 -30.16 -11.36 -13.83
CA THR A 55 -30.44 -10.11 -14.56
C THR A 55 -30.52 -8.93 -13.59
N LEU A 56 -29.54 -8.03 -13.61
CA LEU A 56 -29.72 -6.67 -13.13
C LEU A 56 -29.36 -5.71 -14.27
N SER A 57 -30.40 -5.21 -14.94
CA SER A 57 -30.33 -4.02 -15.77
C SER A 57 -31.61 -3.22 -15.54
N THR A 58 -31.40 -2.00 -15.07
CA THR A 58 -32.14 -0.76 -15.36
C THR A 58 -33.66 -0.78 -15.23
N ASP A 59 -34.19 -0.10 -14.19
CA ASP A 59 -35.13 1.00 -14.40
C ASP A 59 -35.37 1.81 -13.12
N ILE A 60 -34.95 3.07 -13.16
CA ILE A 60 -35.32 4.11 -12.19
C ILE A 60 -36.39 4.94 -12.90
N SER A 61 -37.67 4.71 -12.58
CA SER A 61 -38.77 5.66 -12.76
C SER A 61 -40.08 5.03 -12.26
N SER A 62 -40.54 5.42 -11.07
CA SER A 62 -41.96 5.40 -10.64
C SER A 62 -42.08 5.51 -9.10
N VAL A 63 -41.95 6.72 -8.54
CA VAL A 63 -42.38 7.01 -7.13
C VAL A 63 -43.25 8.27 -7.06
N LEU A 64 -43.99 8.62 -8.12
CA LEU A 64 -44.95 9.72 -8.01
C LEU A 64 -46.17 9.51 -8.91
N ALA A 65 -47.14 8.75 -8.42
CA ALA A 65 -48.57 8.88 -8.72
C ALA A 65 -49.34 7.74 -8.05
N SER A 66 -50.30 8.08 -7.19
CA SER A 66 -51.51 7.34 -6.80
C SER A 66 -52.04 8.03 -5.53
N GLU A 67 -52.62 9.22 -5.66
CA GLU A 67 -54.05 9.46 -5.89
C GLU A 67 -54.93 9.19 -4.66
N LEU A 68 -55.61 10.27 -4.24
CA LEU A 68 -56.90 10.23 -3.57
C LEU A 68 -57.88 9.34 -4.35
N PRO A 69 -58.79 8.61 -3.68
CA PRO A 69 -60.05 8.24 -4.28
C PRO A 69 -61.18 9.10 -3.69
N SER A 70 -61.69 10.01 -4.52
CA SER A 70 -63.06 10.48 -4.42
C SER A 70 -63.98 9.57 -5.24
N ALA A 71 -65.13 9.23 -4.64
CA ALA A 71 -66.38 8.71 -5.23
C ALA A 71 -66.77 7.27 -4.84
N LEU A 72 -67.59 7.20 -3.79
CA LEU A 72 -68.78 6.35 -3.55
C LEU A 72 -68.88 4.99 -4.29
N PRO A 73 -69.05 3.92 -3.50
CA PRO A 73 -70.15 2.99 -3.72
C PRO A 73 -71.16 3.07 -2.57
N VAL A 74 -72.41 3.10 -2.99
CA VAL A 74 -73.67 2.86 -2.28
C VAL A 74 -73.52 2.16 -0.93
N ALA A 75 -74.19 2.76 0.06
CA ALA A 75 -74.36 2.27 1.42
C ALA A 75 -74.64 0.77 1.50
N VAL A 76 -73.72 0.04 2.14
CA VAL A 76 -74.05 -1.15 2.93
C VAL A 76 -73.58 -0.84 4.35
N ALA A 77 -74.53 -0.47 5.20
CA ALA A 77 -74.33 -0.41 6.63
C ALA A 77 -74.04 -1.83 7.13
N THR A 78 -72.77 -2.17 7.32
CA THR A 78 -72.38 -3.31 8.15
C THR A 78 -71.80 -2.73 9.43
N SER A 79 -72.58 -2.83 10.50
CA SER A 79 -72.19 -2.48 11.85
C SER A 79 -70.99 -3.32 12.28
N ILE A 80 -69.80 -2.72 12.29
CA ILE A 80 -68.62 -3.29 12.96
C ILE A 80 -68.79 -3.03 14.47
N PRO A 81 -68.71 -4.06 15.33
CA PRO A 81 -68.89 -3.91 16.75
C PRO A 81 -67.77 -3.07 17.38
N PRO A 82 -68.06 -2.24 18.41
CA PRO A 82 -67.11 -1.25 18.96
C PRO A 82 -65.89 -1.84 19.70
N GLN A 83 -65.75 -3.16 19.78
CA GLN A 83 -64.61 -3.81 20.46
C GLN A 83 -63.41 -4.07 19.52
N GLU A 84 -63.60 -4.21 18.20
CA GLU A 84 -62.50 -4.51 17.26
C GLU A 84 -61.71 -3.26 16.81
N GLN A 85 -62.33 -2.07 16.78
CA GLN A 85 -61.64 -0.82 16.43
C GLN A 85 -60.59 -0.41 17.48
N HIS A 86 -60.80 -0.76 18.75
CA HIS A 86 -59.82 -0.46 19.80
C HIS A 86 -58.58 -1.34 19.70
N GLN A 87 -58.74 -2.60 19.27
CA GLN A 87 -57.65 -3.55 19.15
C GLN A 87 -56.73 -3.21 17.98
N ILE A 88 -57.31 -2.84 16.83
CA ILE A 88 -56.55 -2.40 15.63
C ILE A 88 -55.77 -1.11 15.92
N GLY A 89 -56.36 -0.16 16.67
CA GLY A 89 -55.70 1.08 17.05
C GLY A 89 -54.52 0.86 18.01
N GLN A 90 -54.65 -0.06 18.98
CA GLN A 90 -53.55 -0.41 19.88
C GLN A 90 -52.39 -1.09 19.15
N GLU A 91 -52.69 -2.00 18.23
CA GLU A 91 -51.67 -2.71 17.45
C GLU A 91 -50.90 -1.76 16.51
N GLN A 92 -51.57 -0.77 15.91
CA GLN A 92 -50.91 0.26 15.12
C GLN A 92 -49.98 1.15 15.96
N LEU A 93 -50.40 1.51 17.18
CA LEU A 93 -49.58 2.33 18.08
C LEU A 93 -48.31 1.59 18.53
N GLU A 94 -48.43 0.28 18.76
CA GLU A 94 -47.31 -0.57 19.15
C GLU A 94 -46.30 -0.77 17.99
N ARG A 95 -46.78 -0.87 16.74
CA ARG A 95 -45.91 -0.90 15.55
C ARG A 95 -45.13 0.42 15.38
N ILE A 96 -45.76 1.56 15.62
CA ILE A 96 -45.11 2.87 15.56
C ILE A 96 -44.04 3.00 16.66
N ALA A 97 -44.36 2.53 17.88
CA ALA A 97 -43.39 2.52 18.98
C ALA A 97 -42.18 1.62 18.69
N GLN A 98 -42.40 0.41 18.14
CA GLN A 98 -41.31 -0.48 17.72
C GLN A 98 -40.46 0.12 16.61
N GLN A 99 -41.09 0.77 15.62
CA GLN A 99 -40.37 1.42 14.53
C GLN A 99 -39.48 2.55 15.03
N HIS A 100 -40.00 3.40 15.95
CA HIS A 100 -39.22 4.47 16.55
C HIS A 100 -38.06 3.93 17.40
N GLN A 101 -38.26 2.82 18.10
CA GLN A 101 -37.20 2.17 18.88
C GLN A 101 -36.09 1.59 17.98
N GLN A 102 -36.45 1.00 16.84
CA GLN A 102 -35.47 0.54 15.84
C GLN A 102 -34.69 1.71 15.24
N GLU A 103 -35.36 2.82 14.92
CA GLU A 103 -34.71 4.01 14.37
C GLU A 103 -33.70 4.62 15.36
N GLN A 104 -34.06 4.71 16.64
CA GLN A 104 -33.11 5.15 17.69
C GLN A 104 -31.91 4.20 17.83
N ALA A 105 -32.11 2.89 17.72
CA ALA A 105 -31.01 1.93 17.77
C ALA A 105 -30.05 2.07 16.57
N GLN A 106 -30.59 2.31 15.37
CA GLN A 106 -29.78 2.55 14.16
C GLN A 106 -28.97 3.84 14.27
N LEU A 107 -29.56 4.91 14.79
CA LEU A 107 -28.87 6.18 15.04
C LEU A 107 -27.72 6.02 16.05
N ALA A 108 -27.95 5.29 17.15
CA ALA A 108 -26.90 5.02 18.13
C ALA A 108 -25.74 4.20 17.54
N GLN A 109 -26.05 3.21 16.69
CA GLN A 109 -25.04 2.40 16.01
C GLN A 109 -24.24 3.23 14.99
N ALA A 110 -24.90 4.12 14.23
CA ALA A 110 -24.24 5.02 13.30
C ALA A 110 -23.31 6.03 14.01
N GLN A 111 -23.71 6.54 15.17
CA GLN A 111 -22.86 7.40 16.00
C GLN A 111 -21.62 6.67 16.52
N ALA A 112 -21.78 5.44 17.03
CA ALA A 112 -20.66 4.62 17.49
C ALA A 112 -19.67 4.31 16.35
N GLN A 113 -20.18 4.03 15.15
CA GLN A 113 -19.35 3.80 13.97
C GLN A 113 -18.55 5.07 13.59
N ALA A 114 -19.19 6.25 13.63
CA ALA A 114 -18.54 7.52 13.33
C ALA A 114 -17.44 7.88 14.34
N GLU A 115 -17.65 7.58 15.63
CA GLU A 115 -16.62 7.76 16.66
C GLU A 115 -15.41 6.84 16.42
N GLN A 116 -15.66 5.59 16.04
CA GLN A 116 -14.59 4.63 15.72
C GLN A 116 -13.79 5.08 14.49
N ASP A 117 -14.47 5.55 13.44
CA ASP A 117 -13.82 6.08 12.23
C ASP A 117 -12.98 7.34 12.53
N ALA A 118 -13.48 8.23 13.39
CA ALA A 118 -12.74 9.40 13.84
C ALA A 118 -11.46 9.02 14.62
N GLN A 119 -11.55 7.99 15.46
CA GLN A 119 -10.40 7.49 16.22
C GLN A 119 -9.34 6.84 15.32
N VAL A 120 -9.76 6.04 14.34
CA VAL A 120 -8.85 5.46 13.34
C VAL A 120 -8.18 6.56 12.52
N HIS A 121 -8.93 7.57 12.09
CA HIS A 121 -8.37 8.70 11.34
C HIS A 121 -7.32 9.48 12.15
N ALA A 122 -7.60 9.76 13.43
CA ALA A 122 -6.64 10.41 14.32
C ALA A 122 -5.37 9.58 14.51
N GLN A 123 -5.48 8.25 14.60
CA GLN A 123 -4.33 7.36 14.74
C GLN A 123 -3.47 7.32 13.47
N VAL A 124 -4.09 7.30 12.29
CA VAL A 124 -3.38 7.38 11.01
C VAL A 124 -2.63 8.70 10.87
N GLN A 125 -3.25 9.82 11.24
CA GLN A 125 -2.58 11.13 11.23
C GLN A 125 -1.37 11.19 12.17
N ALA A 126 -1.48 10.60 13.38
CA ALA A 126 -0.37 10.54 14.33
C ALA A 126 0.82 9.73 13.80
N VAL A 127 0.56 8.58 13.17
CA VAL A 127 1.60 7.76 12.54
C VAL A 127 2.25 8.51 11.39
N GLN A 128 1.46 9.17 10.55
CA GLN A 128 1.97 9.96 9.43
C GLN A 128 2.88 11.11 9.89
N ALA A 129 2.49 11.82 10.96
CA ALA A 129 3.32 12.88 11.56
C ALA A 129 4.64 12.32 12.12
N HIS A 130 4.60 11.16 12.78
CA HIS A 130 5.81 10.52 13.31
C HIS A 130 6.78 10.10 12.19
N VAL A 131 6.27 9.52 11.10
CA VAL A 131 7.10 9.16 9.93
C VAL A 131 7.71 10.41 9.30
N GLN A 132 6.93 11.47 9.13
CA GLN A 132 7.43 12.72 8.54
C GLN A 132 8.53 13.36 9.39
N ALA A 133 8.39 13.35 10.71
CA ALA A 133 9.43 13.82 11.63
C ALA A 133 10.70 12.95 11.56
N HIS A 134 10.55 11.63 11.45
CA HIS A 134 11.70 10.72 11.34
C HIS A 134 12.50 10.96 10.04
N VAL A 135 11.81 11.14 8.92
CA VAL A 135 12.45 11.43 7.63
C VAL A 135 13.18 12.77 7.68
N GLN A 136 12.57 13.82 8.25
CA GLN A 136 13.24 15.12 8.41
C GLN A 136 14.50 15.01 9.28
N ALA A 137 14.46 14.23 10.36
CA ALA A 137 15.63 14.00 11.21
C ALA A 137 16.75 13.27 10.46
N GLN A 138 16.43 12.25 9.65
CA GLN A 138 17.42 11.55 8.83
C GLN A 138 18.07 12.47 7.77
N VAL A 139 17.27 13.31 7.10
CA VAL A 139 17.79 14.27 6.11
C VAL A 139 18.73 15.29 6.78
N ALA A 140 18.38 15.78 7.98
CA ALA A 140 19.24 16.68 8.73
C ALA A 140 20.57 16.03 9.14
N GLN A 141 20.53 14.76 9.58
CA GLN A 141 21.75 14.01 9.91
C GLN A 141 22.64 13.76 8.68
N ALA A 142 22.04 13.45 7.52
CA ALA A 142 22.77 13.26 6.27
C ALA A 142 23.45 14.56 5.81
N ALA A 143 22.77 15.70 5.93
CA ALA A 143 23.34 17.01 5.59
C ALA A 143 24.54 17.38 6.48
N GLN A 144 24.47 17.09 7.79
CA GLN A 144 25.60 17.31 8.70
C GLN A 144 26.80 16.40 8.37
N ALA A 145 26.54 15.14 7.98
CA ALA A 145 27.61 14.22 7.58
C ALA A 145 28.32 14.69 6.30
N GLN A 146 27.57 15.23 5.32
CA GLN A 146 28.16 15.80 4.10
C GLN A 146 29.05 17.01 4.39
N GLN A 147 28.60 17.94 5.25
CA GLN A 147 29.42 19.10 5.64
C GLN A 147 30.70 18.70 6.37
N ALA A 148 30.65 17.68 7.22
CA ALA A 148 31.84 17.16 7.90
C ALA A 148 32.84 16.55 6.90
N GLN A 149 32.35 15.89 5.85
CA GLN A 149 33.19 15.30 4.80
C GLN A 149 33.84 16.38 3.91
N GLU A 150 33.12 17.45 3.58
CA GLU A 150 33.68 18.60 2.85
C GLU A 150 34.77 19.32 3.65
N GLN A 151 34.57 19.51 4.96
CA GLN A 151 35.59 20.09 5.83
C GLN A 151 36.84 19.20 5.90
N ALA A 152 36.68 17.88 6.01
CA ALA A 152 37.79 16.94 6.01
C ALA A 152 38.58 16.95 4.69
N GLN A 153 37.89 17.06 3.54
CA GLN A 153 38.54 17.20 2.23
C GLN A 153 39.31 18.53 2.12
N SER A 154 38.73 19.64 2.58
CA SER A 154 39.40 20.95 2.55
C SER A 154 40.69 21.00 3.38
N LEU A 155 40.71 20.33 4.54
CA LEU A 155 41.91 20.22 5.40
C LEU A 155 43.00 19.36 4.75
N GLN A 156 42.60 18.33 4.00
CA GLN A 156 43.55 17.47 3.28
C GLN A 156 44.15 18.18 2.06
N GLU A 157 43.38 19.03 1.39
CA GLU A 157 43.86 19.85 0.27
C GLU A 157 44.84 20.94 0.75
N ALA A 158 44.57 21.58 1.89
CA ALA A 158 45.49 22.54 2.50
C ALA A 158 46.84 21.92 2.91
N LEU A 159 46.85 20.64 3.34
CA LEU A 159 48.09 19.91 3.67
C LEU A 159 48.92 19.50 2.44
N VAL A 160 48.31 19.40 1.26
CA VAL A 160 49.03 19.09 0.01
C VAL A 160 49.73 20.34 -0.53
N GLU A 161 49.16 21.52 -0.34
CA GLU A 161 49.70 22.78 -0.85
C GLU A 161 50.97 23.25 -0.11
N GLU A 162 51.14 22.89 1.16
CA GLU A 162 52.37 23.20 1.93
C GLU A 162 53.59 22.35 1.50
N LYS A 163 53.37 21.26 0.75
CA LYS A 163 54.44 20.34 0.30
C LYS A 163 55.06 20.72 -1.05
N HIS A 164 54.55 21.77 -1.72
CA HIS A 164 54.93 22.11 -3.11
C HIS A 164 55.84 23.34 -3.24
N VAL A 165 56.74 23.58 -2.27
CA VAL A 165 57.79 24.62 -2.36
C VAL A 165 59.16 24.09 -1.93
N ILE A 166 59.65 22.98 -2.50
CA ILE A 166 61.11 22.72 -2.63
C ILE A 166 61.38 22.03 -3.98
N HIS A 167 62.09 22.75 -4.85
CA HIS A 167 62.45 22.38 -6.22
C HIS A 167 63.82 21.67 -6.27
N VAL A 168 63.89 20.57 -7.03
CA VAL A 168 65.00 19.95 -7.80
C VAL A 168 66.44 19.86 -7.25
N ASN A 169 66.94 18.62 -7.15
CA ASN A 169 68.05 18.05 -7.95
C ASN A 169 68.52 16.74 -7.31
N ALA A 170 68.36 15.60 -8.00
CA ALA A 170 69.34 14.51 -8.06
C ALA A 170 68.70 13.28 -8.71
N LEU A 171 69.30 12.84 -9.81
CA LEU A 171 69.16 11.51 -10.38
C LEU A 171 69.75 10.48 -9.39
N ASP A 172 68.99 9.48 -8.98
CA ASP A 172 69.47 8.08 -8.96
C ASP A 172 68.30 7.09 -8.84
N SER A 173 68.53 5.94 -9.45
CA SER A 173 67.69 4.77 -9.58
C SER A 173 67.46 4.08 -8.24
N ASN A 174 66.21 3.74 -7.92
CA ASN A 174 65.76 2.37 -7.66
C ASN A 174 64.40 2.36 -6.95
N ASN A 175 63.52 1.55 -7.52
CA ASN A 175 62.18 1.26 -7.06
C ASN A 175 62.20 0.36 -5.80
N SER A 176 61.82 0.88 -4.63
CA SER A 176 61.15 0.09 -3.60
C SER A 176 60.41 0.98 -2.59
N SER A 177 59.13 0.68 -2.43
CA SER A 177 58.13 1.34 -1.58
C SER A 177 58.55 1.45 -0.10
N THR A 178 58.66 2.67 0.42
CA THR A 178 58.90 2.98 1.83
C THR A 178 57.58 3.28 2.54
N LEU A 179 57.09 2.34 3.34
CA LEU A 179 56.03 2.55 4.34
C LEU A 179 56.67 2.89 5.69
N ALA A 180 56.47 4.15 6.10
CA ALA A 180 56.50 4.73 7.45
C ALA A 180 57.55 4.23 8.47
N THR A 181 58.56 5.07 8.69
CA THR A 181 59.41 5.07 9.88
C THR A 181 58.66 5.70 11.07
N VAL A 182 58.47 4.92 12.14
CA VAL A 182 58.33 5.44 13.50
C VAL A 182 59.35 4.68 14.36
N PRO A 183 60.39 5.31 14.93
CA PRO A 183 61.30 4.61 15.83
C PRO A 183 60.77 4.74 17.26
N ILE A 184 60.15 3.68 17.78
CA ILE A 184 60.06 3.49 19.23
C ILE A 184 61.24 2.61 19.63
N THR A 185 62.17 3.21 20.37
CA THR A 185 63.25 2.53 21.10
C THR A 185 62.64 1.50 22.05
N SER A 186 62.77 0.22 21.73
CA SER A 186 62.74 -0.84 22.74
C SER A 186 63.82 -1.87 22.41
N VAL A 187 64.75 -2.00 23.35
CA VAL A 187 65.87 -2.93 23.29
C VAL A 187 65.34 -4.27 23.80
N ALA A 188 64.98 -5.18 22.90
CA ALA A 188 64.68 -6.57 23.24
C ALA A 188 64.95 -7.49 22.04
N SER A 189 66.06 -8.22 22.13
CA SER A 189 66.39 -9.49 21.47
C SER A 189 65.84 -9.74 20.05
N ALA A 190 66.66 -9.43 19.05
CA ALA A 190 66.50 -9.93 17.69
C ALA A 190 66.63 -11.46 17.63
N VAL A 191 65.52 -12.17 17.78
CA VAL A 191 65.37 -13.53 17.26
C VAL A 191 65.12 -13.38 15.74
N PRO A 192 65.98 -13.93 14.86
CA PRO A 192 65.73 -13.86 13.42
C PRO A 192 64.39 -14.54 13.08
N PRO A 193 63.60 -14.02 12.11
CA PRO A 193 62.36 -14.66 11.70
C PRO A 193 62.68 -16.11 11.29
N PRO A 194 61.86 -17.11 11.68
CA PRO A 194 62.15 -18.51 11.41
C PRO A 194 62.38 -18.68 9.91
N ALA A 195 63.61 -19.05 9.54
CA ALA A 195 63.99 -19.26 8.15
C ALA A 195 63.06 -20.32 7.55
N LYS A 196 62.47 -20.03 6.38
CA LYS A 196 61.64 -20.99 5.66
C LYS A 196 62.45 -22.28 5.49
N PRO A 197 61.97 -23.44 5.96
CA PRO A 197 62.76 -24.67 5.92
C PRO A 197 63.14 -25.01 4.47
N ALA A 198 64.34 -25.56 4.28
CA ALA A 198 64.87 -25.87 2.95
C ALA A 198 63.89 -26.80 2.19
N PRO A 199 63.59 -26.54 0.91
CA PRO A 199 62.72 -27.39 0.11
C PRO A 199 63.21 -28.85 0.11
N GLY A 200 62.32 -29.80 0.44
CA GLY A 200 62.65 -31.22 0.56
C GLY A 200 63.20 -31.67 1.92
N SER A 201 63.37 -30.75 2.88
CA SER A 201 63.64 -31.13 4.27
C SER A 201 62.40 -31.70 4.97
N GLU A 202 62.60 -32.54 6.00
CA GLU A 202 61.50 -33.10 6.80
C GLU A 202 60.62 -32.00 7.43
N GLU A 203 61.23 -30.90 7.88
CA GLU A 203 60.51 -29.74 8.41
C GLU A 203 59.66 -29.04 7.34
N TRP A 204 60.12 -28.97 6.10
CA TRP A 204 59.32 -28.44 4.99
C TRP A 204 58.09 -29.32 4.71
N HIS A 205 58.26 -30.65 4.72
CA HIS A 205 57.13 -31.59 4.56
C HIS A 205 56.15 -31.54 5.73
N ARG A 206 56.62 -31.34 6.97
CA ARG A 206 55.79 -31.15 8.16
C ARG A 206 54.97 -29.87 8.10
N ILE A 207 55.61 -28.71 7.84
CA ILE A 207 54.91 -27.43 7.73
C ILE A 207 53.85 -27.48 6.62
N ARG A 208 54.15 -28.10 5.47
CA ARG A 208 53.17 -28.22 4.39
C ARG A 208 51.95 -29.06 4.80
N ARG A 209 52.16 -30.17 5.52
CA ARG A 209 51.06 -30.99 6.05
C ARG A 209 50.22 -30.24 7.07
N ASP A 210 50.87 -29.55 8.00
CA ASP A 210 50.16 -28.82 9.06
C ASP A 210 49.43 -27.59 8.52
N ASN A 211 50.01 -26.89 7.55
CA ASN A 211 49.33 -25.83 6.83
C ASN A 211 48.09 -26.35 6.08
N HIS A 212 48.19 -27.49 5.39
CA HIS A 212 47.05 -28.10 4.73
C HIS A 212 45.93 -28.49 5.73
N LYS A 213 46.28 -29.02 6.90
CA LYS A 213 45.31 -29.32 7.97
C LYS A 213 44.63 -28.05 8.49
N GLU A 214 45.40 -26.99 8.68
CA GLU A 214 44.90 -25.71 9.17
C GLU A 214 43.92 -25.07 8.18
N VAL A 215 44.23 -25.11 6.89
CA VAL A 215 43.33 -24.67 5.82
C VAL A 215 42.01 -25.44 5.87
N GLU A 216 42.08 -26.77 5.98
CA GLU A 216 40.87 -27.61 6.05
C GLU A 216 40.08 -27.39 7.35
N ARG A 217 40.75 -27.14 8.48
CA ARG A 217 40.10 -26.78 9.75
C ARG A 217 39.30 -25.49 9.60
N ARG A 218 39.90 -24.43 9.06
CA ARG A 218 39.22 -23.15 8.81
C ARG A 218 38.04 -23.30 7.86
N ARG A 219 38.19 -24.10 6.80
CA ARG A 219 37.07 -24.42 5.89
C ARG A 219 35.90 -25.05 6.64
N ARG A 220 36.18 -26.04 7.51
CA ARG A 220 35.14 -26.70 8.32
C ARG A 220 34.46 -25.76 9.29
N GLU A 221 35.22 -24.87 9.93
CA GLU A 221 34.68 -23.86 10.83
C GLU A 221 33.76 -22.88 10.12
N ASN A 222 34.17 -22.38 8.95
CA ASN A 222 33.32 -21.49 8.15
C ASN A 222 32.01 -22.18 7.74
N ILE A 223 32.06 -23.45 7.34
CA ILE A 223 30.85 -24.23 7.03
C ILE A 223 29.97 -24.39 8.27
N ASN A 224 30.57 -24.71 9.42
CA ASN A 224 29.83 -24.89 10.67
C ASN A 224 29.15 -23.58 11.11
N HIS A 225 29.85 -22.45 10.99
CA HIS A 225 29.27 -21.14 11.28
C HIS A 225 28.09 -20.87 10.35
N GLY A 226 28.23 -21.03 9.03
CA GLY A 226 27.11 -20.82 8.10
C GLY A 226 25.89 -21.72 8.38
N ILE A 227 26.09 -22.97 8.79
CA ILE A 227 24.98 -23.86 9.16
C ILE A 227 24.31 -23.41 10.47
N ASN A 228 25.09 -22.92 11.45
CA ASN A 228 24.54 -22.42 12.71
C ASN A 228 23.78 -21.09 12.50
N ASP A 229 24.26 -20.23 11.60
CA ASP A 229 23.57 -18.99 11.24
C ASP A 229 22.22 -19.28 10.57
N LEU A 230 22.17 -20.29 9.68
CA LEU A 230 20.90 -20.78 9.12
C LEU A 230 19.97 -21.30 10.23
N ALA A 231 20.49 -22.07 11.19
CA ALA A 231 19.68 -22.58 12.29
C ALA A 231 19.09 -21.44 13.16
N ALA A 232 19.77 -20.30 13.29
CA ALA A 232 19.28 -19.18 14.09
C ALA A 232 18.07 -18.46 13.47
N VAL A 233 17.95 -18.46 12.13
CA VAL A 233 16.86 -17.78 11.43
C VAL A 233 15.66 -18.67 11.14
N ILE A 234 15.83 -19.99 11.21
CA ILE A 234 14.77 -20.96 10.96
C ILE A 234 14.02 -21.24 12.27
N PRO A 235 12.68 -21.15 12.28
CA PRO A 235 11.89 -21.49 13.45
C PRO A 235 12.04 -22.98 13.81
N ASN A 236 12.19 -23.27 15.10
CA ASN A 236 12.30 -24.64 15.63
C ASN A 236 13.43 -25.47 14.98
N SER A 237 14.58 -24.84 14.75
CA SER A 237 15.73 -25.52 14.17
C SER A 237 16.30 -26.60 15.11
N ASP A 238 16.64 -27.76 14.53
CA ASP A 238 17.30 -28.86 15.24
C ASP A 238 18.82 -28.65 15.28
N LYS A 239 19.56 -29.43 16.08
CA LYS A 239 21.03 -29.44 16.13
C LYS A 239 21.66 -30.26 15.01
N ASN A 240 20.86 -31.04 14.27
CA ASN A 240 21.33 -31.88 13.18
C ASN A 240 21.50 -31.06 11.89
N LYS A 241 22.73 -30.99 11.37
CA LYS A 241 23.07 -30.29 10.11
C LYS A 241 22.16 -30.66 8.94
N GLY A 242 21.81 -31.94 8.78
CA GLY A 242 20.93 -32.38 7.70
C GLY A 242 19.47 -31.96 7.89
N ALA A 243 19.01 -31.85 9.14
CA ALA A 243 17.66 -31.38 9.45
C ALA A 243 17.55 -29.86 9.26
N ILE A 244 18.55 -29.09 9.75
CA ILE A 244 18.64 -27.64 9.54
C ILE A 244 18.51 -27.30 8.06
N LEU A 245 19.27 -27.98 7.19
CA LEU A 245 19.23 -27.71 5.75
C LEU A 245 17.86 -28.01 5.12
N ARG A 246 17.18 -29.09 5.53
CA ARG A 246 15.84 -29.40 5.02
C ARG A 246 14.78 -28.40 5.51
N GLN A 247 14.81 -28.08 6.80
CA GLN A 247 13.92 -27.08 7.40
C GLN A 247 14.15 -25.70 6.79
N ALA A 248 15.39 -25.35 6.42
CA ALA A 248 15.70 -24.11 5.72
C ALA A 248 14.95 -24.01 4.39
N VAL A 249 14.98 -25.08 3.60
CA VAL A 249 14.32 -25.13 2.29
C VAL A 249 12.82 -25.00 2.44
N GLU A 250 12.22 -25.78 3.35
CA GLU A 250 10.79 -25.72 3.64
C GLU A 250 10.39 -24.32 4.12
N TYR A 251 11.15 -23.74 5.06
CA TYR A 251 10.85 -22.41 5.58
C TYR A 251 10.92 -21.33 4.51
N ILE A 252 11.93 -21.35 3.63
CA ILE A 252 12.02 -20.42 2.50
C ILE A 252 10.80 -20.56 1.59
N GLN A 253 10.38 -21.77 1.26
CA GLN A 253 9.18 -22.01 0.45
C GLN A 253 7.93 -21.44 1.12
N THR A 254 7.74 -21.70 2.42
CA THR A 254 6.58 -21.16 3.15
C THR A 254 6.58 -19.63 3.22
N ILE A 255 7.74 -18.99 3.37
CA ILE A 255 7.83 -17.53 3.35
C ILE A 255 7.48 -17.00 1.96
N GLN A 256 7.96 -17.64 0.89
CA GLN A 256 7.66 -17.23 -0.47
C GLN A 256 6.16 -17.33 -0.77
N GLU A 257 5.52 -18.44 -0.39
CA GLU A 257 4.07 -18.61 -0.51
C GLU A 257 3.30 -17.57 0.31
N ALA A 258 3.73 -17.31 1.55
CA ALA A 258 3.13 -16.28 2.40
C ALA A 258 3.32 -14.87 1.81
N GLN A 259 4.48 -14.58 1.22
CA GLN A 259 4.75 -13.30 0.55
C GLN A 259 3.83 -13.09 -0.65
N VAL A 260 3.66 -14.12 -1.49
CA VAL A 260 2.74 -14.08 -2.64
C VAL A 260 1.32 -13.82 -2.16
N LYS A 261 0.86 -14.57 -1.15
CA LYS A 261 -0.48 -14.38 -0.58
C LYS A 261 -0.67 -12.98 0.00
N MET A 262 0.30 -12.46 0.74
CA MET A 262 0.24 -11.09 1.28
C MET A 262 0.19 -10.04 0.16
N MET A 263 0.87 -10.27 -0.96
CA MET A 263 0.83 -9.39 -2.11
C MET A 263 -0.54 -9.42 -2.80
N GLU A 264 -1.13 -10.60 -2.98
CA GLU A 264 -2.50 -10.77 -3.51
C GLU A 264 -3.55 -10.10 -2.61
N GLU A 265 -3.43 -10.28 -1.28
CA GLU A 265 -4.31 -9.61 -0.31
C GLU A 265 -4.15 -8.08 -0.38
N ALA A 266 -2.93 -7.57 -0.51
CA ALA A 266 -2.69 -6.13 -0.66
C ALA A 266 -3.33 -5.57 -1.94
N GLN A 267 -3.19 -6.29 -3.06
CA GLN A 267 -3.83 -5.92 -4.33
C GLN A 267 -5.36 -5.95 -4.23
N SER A 268 -5.92 -6.95 -3.56
CA SER A 268 -7.36 -7.04 -3.33
C SER A 268 -7.88 -5.86 -2.50
N VAL A 269 -7.16 -5.48 -1.44
CA VAL A 269 -7.50 -4.31 -0.62
C VAL A 269 -7.43 -3.02 -1.43
N GLU A 270 -6.44 -2.88 -2.31
CA GLU A 270 -6.32 -1.71 -3.19
C GLU A 270 -7.49 -1.64 -4.19
N ALA A 271 -7.88 -2.77 -4.79
CA ALA A 271 -9.04 -2.83 -5.69
C ALA A 271 -10.34 -2.42 -4.97
N ILE A 272 -10.57 -2.91 -3.75
CA ILE A 272 -11.75 -2.55 -2.93
C ILE A 272 -11.73 -1.05 -2.58
N LYS A 273 -10.56 -0.49 -2.25
CA LYS A 273 -10.42 0.95 -1.99
C LYS A 273 -10.77 1.78 -3.22
N PHE A 274 -10.26 1.39 -4.39
CA PHE A 274 -10.57 2.07 -5.64
C PHE A 274 -12.07 2.04 -5.97
N GLU A 275 -12.71 0.87 -5.84
CA GLU A 275 -14.15 0.73 -6.03
C GLU A 275 -14.95 1.60 -5.06
N ARG A 276 -14.54 1.64 -3.78
CA ARG A 276 -15.16 2.50 -2.77
C ARG A 276 -15.04 3.98 -3.13
N GLU A 277 -13.86 4.43 -3.55
CA GLU A 277 -13.63 5.82 -3.97
C GLU A 277 -14.49 6.19 -5.17
N GLN A 278 -14.59 5.29 -6.16
CA GLN A 278 -15.47 5.48 -7.31
C GLN A 278 -16.94 5.60 -6.88
N ALA A 279 -17.40 4.73 -5.97
CA ALA A 279 -18.77 4.78 -5.44
C ALA A 279 -19.05 6.09 -4.68
N LEU A 280 -18.08 6.61 -3.93
CA LEU A 280 -18.19 7.90 -3.24
C LEU A 280 -18.31 9.06 -4.22
N VAL A 281 -17.52 9.05 -5.30
CA VAL A 281 -17.61 10.08 -6.35
C VAL A 281 -18.98 10.03 -7.02
N ALA A 282 -19.45 8.84 -7.41
CA ALA A 282 -20.77 8.67 -8.02
C ALA A 282 -21.90 9.15 -7.11
N LYS A 283 -21.83 8.82 -5.80
CA LYS A 283 -22.78 9.30 -4.80
C LYS A 283 -22.80 10.83 -4.72
N ASN A 284 -21.63 11.47 -4.65
CA ASN A 284 -21.51 12.92 -4.55
C ASN A 284 -22.09 13.61 -5.79
N LEU A 285 -21.86 13.04 -6.98
CA LEU A 285 -22.43 13.56 -8.22
C LEU A 285 -23.96 13.45 -8.22
N ALA A 286 -24.51 12.28 -7.90
CA ALA A 286 -25.96 12.08 -7.82
C ALA A 286 -26.61 13.01 -6.77
N GLN A 287 -25.94 13.26 -5.65
CA GLN A 287 -26.41 14.19 -4.63
C GLN A 287 -26.42 15.64 -5.15
N ALA A 288 -25.41 16.05 -5.92
CA ALA A 288 -25.37 17.38 -6.53
C ALA A 288 -26.48 17.55 -7.59
N GLU A 289 -26.72 16.54 -8.42
CA GLU A 289 -27.82 16.52 -9.39
C GLU A 289 -29.18 16.63 -8.69
N LEU A 290 -29.38 15.89 -7.60
CA LEU A 290 -30.61 15.98 -6.80
C LEU A 290 -30.81 17.40 -6.24
N GLN A 291 -29.77 18.04 -5.71
CA GLN A 291 -29.86 19.42 -5.23
C GLN A 291 -30.23 20.40 -6.34
N ASN A 292 -29.67 20.24 -7.54
CA ASN A 292 -30.01 21.05 -8.69
C ASN A 292 -31.49 20.85 -9.09
N LEU A 293 -31.95 19.61 -9.14
CA LEU A 293 -33.35 19.29 -9.49
C LEU A 293 -34.34 19.85 -8.45
N LEU A 294 -34.00 19.78 -7.17
CA LEU A 294 -34.79 20.39 -6.10
C LEU A 294 -34.87 21.92 -6.24
N ALA A 295 -33.76 22.56 -6.60
CA ALA A 295 -33.75 24.01 -6.85
C ALA A 295 -34.64 24.37 -8.04
N GLN A 296 -34.53 23.65 -9.16
CA GLN A 296 -35.37 23.85 -10.34
C GLN A 296 -36.85 23.62 -10.03
N HIS A 297 -37.18 22.56 -9.29
CA HIS A 297 -38.56 22.30 -8.88
C HIS A 297 -39.12 23.42 -7.99
N ALA A 298 -38.31 23.95 -7.06
CA ALA A 298 -38.71 25.08 -6.22
C ALA A 298 -38.94 26.37 -7.04
N GLU A 299 -38.14 26.62 -8.07
CA GLU A 299 -38.34 27.73 -9.01
C GLU A 299 -39.62 27.56 -9.83
N LEU A 300 -39.81 26.37 -10.43
CA LEU A 300 -40.99 26.07 -11.23
C LEU A 300 -42.27 26.19 -10.41
N LYS A 301 -42.25 25.76 -9.15
CA LYS A 301 -43.38 25.93 -8.22
C LYS A 301 -43.71 27.41 -7.99
N ARG A 302 -42.69 28.26 -7.77
CA ARG A 302 -42.90 29.71 -7.63
C ARG A 302 -43.51 30.31 -8.90
N ASN A 303 -42.98 29.95 -10.07
CA ASN A 303 -43.50 30.44 -11.35
C ASN A 303 -44.96 30.01 -11.57
N TYR A 304 -45.29 28.77 -11.23
CA TYR A 304 -46.67 28.27 -11.27
C TYR A 304 -47.60 29.05 -10.33
N ASP A 305 -47.17 29.28 -9.08
CA ASP A 305 -47.96 30.03 -8.10
C ASP A 305 -48.23 31.48 -8.57
N VAL A 306 -47.24 32.13 -9.21
CA VAL A 306 -47.39 33.46 -9.82
C VAL A 306 -48.41 33.42 -10.97
N LEU A 307 -48.24 32.51 -11.94
CA LEU A 307 -49.15 32.35 -13.07
C LEU A 307 -50.59 32.04 -12.63
N ARG A 308 -50.75 31.21 -11.60
CA ARG A 308 -52.05 30.90 -11.01
C ARG A 308 -52.71 32.16 -10.44
N LYS A 309 -51.97 32.96 -9.67
CA LYS A 309 -52.49 34.22 -9.12
C LYS A 309 -52.88 35.21 -10.21
N GLU A 310 -52.06 35.36 -11.25
CA GLU A 310 -52.38 36.22 -12.40
C GLU A 310 -53.66 35.77 -13.12
N ALA A 311 -53.88 34.45 -13.25
CA ALA A 311 -55.10 33.91 -13.82
C ALA A 311 -56.33 34.21 -12.96
N ASP A 312 -56.22 34.05 -11.63
CA ASP A 312 -57.29 34.38 -10.67
C ASP A 312 -57.63 35.88 -10.71
N ASP A 313 -56.62 36.76 -10.72
CA ASP A 313 -56.78 38.21 -10.83
C ASP A 313 -57.45 38.61 -12.17
N ALA A 314 -57.11 37.93 -13.27
CA ALA A 314 -57.71 38.16 -14.59
C ALA A 314 -59.17 37.70 -14.68
N GLU A 315 -59.52 36.57 -14.04
CA GLU A 315 -60.91 36.11 -13.88
C GLU A 315 -61.74 37.14 -13.09
N GLU A 316 -61.21 37.67 -12.00
CA GLU A 316 -61.90 38.67 -11.18
C GLU A 316 -62.10 40.00 -11.94
N ALA A 317 -61.11 40.43 -12.73
CA ALA A 317 -61.22 41.58 -13.60
C ALA A 317 -62.33 41.43 -14.64
N LYS A 318 -62.44 40.25 -15.29
CA LYS A 318 -63.53 39.93 -16.24
C LYS A 318 -64.90 39.97 -15.57
N LYS A 319 -65.01 39.47 -14.33
CA LYS A 319 -66.27 39.47 -13.58
C LYS A 319 -66.75 40.88 -13.24
N LYS A 320 -65.81 41.80 -12.95
CA LYS A 320 -66.09 43.23 -12.73
C LYS A 320 -66.48 43.99 -14.00
N GLN A 321 -66.09 43.51 -15.18
CA GLN A 321 -66.35 44.14 -16.48
C GLN A 321 -67.62 43.64 -17.18
N ARG A 322 -68.33 42.63 -16.65
CA ARG A 322 -69.66 42.27 -17.17
C ARG A 322 -70.67 43.35 -16.77
N PRO A 323 -71.31 44.05 -17.72
CA PRO A 323 -72.36 45.02 -17.41
C PRO A 323 -73.54 44.31 -16.73
N ALA A 324 -74.16 45.01 -15.78
CA ALA A 324 -75.46 44.60 -15.23
C ALA A 324 -76.50 44.83 -16.34
N ASP A 325 -76.83 43.76 -17.07
CA ASP A 325 -77.99 43.78 -17.96
C ASP A 325 -79.26 43.74 -17.08
N ASP A 326 -79.97 44.86 -17.11
CA ASP A 326 -81.33 45.13 -16.61
C ASP A 326 -82.36 44.79 -17.71
#